data_AF-A0A6U3S806-F1
#
_entry.id   AF-A0A6U3S806-F1
#
_cell.length_a   1.000
_cell.length_b   1.000
_cell.length_c   1.000
_cell.angle_alpha   90.00
_cell.angle_beta   90.00
_cell.angle_gamma   90.00
#
_symmetry.space_group_name_H-M   'P 1'
#
loop_
_entity.id
_entity.type
_entity.pdbx_description
1 polymer ?
#
loop_
_entity_poly.entity_id
_entity_poly.type
_entity_poly.pdbx_seq_one_letter_code
_entity_poly.pdbx_strand_id
1 'polypeptide(L)'
;MSAAAARRRKQRAAKSGNADPIQVRLDALLKDPTLKEEAVAYEALQLAQSAVRRNVKIGNFAQATEVAYTSSLTLLTKSGRVSVSSQLMMGLVQVLSETHTACSQKWVDRFAELDAAYRVALEEDTTMDPAERGRLQRLHQQFLIKGLKWSNDLGDTRHGALGMHCVLADHCWSMSCDEAVIGSEADRQNAAASQDDDEEEEEDLEVELRYDAVTHYALAEKVSTIIDKLKSLPAPTDEEMKMGHECPPAQRDALLTRAVLVLLAIENLRDATKLVSSFWKDIETRSEDELKKSYLDKADGKAPSHVMFVSMLLRICEKDVKTAPLFTWLVRNFGAELGTMHQSSIIKSYTTKIGRVYFDIQPPPSMMGMMEQMMGMMGGGGMGGMGGGMGGMNPQMMQAAMQAMQGGGM
;
A
#
# COMPACT_ATOMS: atom_id res chain seq x y z
N MET A 1 -36.30 -40.84 -15.32
CA MET A 1 -35.42 -39.90 -16.06
C MET A 1 -35.87 -39.81 -17.51
N SER A 2 -36.25 -38.62 -17.99
CA SER A 2 -36.78 -38.42 -19.35
C SER A 2 -35.72 -38.71 -20.44
N ALA A 3 -36.13 -39.35 -21.54
CA ALA A 3 -35.28 -39.60 -22.71
C ALA A 3 -34.65 -38.32 -23.30
N ALA A 4 -35.25 -37.15 -23.05
CA ALA A 4 -34.70 -35.85 -23.42
C ALA A 4 -33.46 -35.46 -22.58
N ALA A 5 -33.44 -35.82 -21.30
CA ALA A 5 -32.30 -35.58 -20.41
C ALA A 5 -31.12 -36.49 -20.75
N ALA A 6 -31.39 -37.75 -21.15
CA ALA A 6 -30.38 -38.68 -21.64
C ALA A 6 -29.78 -38.23 -22.98
N ARG A 7 -30.60 -37.72 -23.91
CA ARG A 7 -30.12 -37.16 -25.19
C ARG A 7 -29.29 -35.89 -25.00
N ARG A 8 -29.64 -35.00 -24.07
CA ARG A 8 -28.82 -33.81 -23.73
C ARG A 8 -27.48 -34.19 -23.09
N ARG A 9 -27.44 -35.20 -22.22
CA ARG A 9 -26.17 -35.74 -21.70
C ARG A 9 -25.33 -36.40 -22.79
N LYS A 10 -25.94 -37.15 -23.70
CA LYS A 10 -25.25 -37.80 -24.83
C LYS A 10 -24.73 -36.80 -25.87
N GLN A 11 -25.44 -35.70 -26.14
CA GLN A 11 -24.96 -34.60 -26.98
C GLN A 11 -23.87 -33.75 -26.32
N ARG A 12 -23.89 -33.58 -24.99
CA ARG A 12 -22.79 -32.95 -24.24
C ARG A 12 -21.54 -33.84 -24.20
N ALA A 13 -21.71 -35.16 -24.06
CA ALA A 13 -20.61 -36.13 -24.10
C ALA A 13 -20.04 -36.34 -25.51
N ALA A 14 -20.86 -36.26 -26.58
CA ALA A 14 -20.37 -36.37 -27.96
C ALA A 14 -19.59 -35.13 -28.44
N LYS A 15 -19.68 -33.99 -27.73
CA LYS A 15 -18.87 -32.79 -27.99
C LYS A 15 -17.51 -32.77 -27.29
N SER A 16 -17.19 -33.75 -26.44
CA SER A 16 -15.91 -33.79 -25.71
C SER A 16 -14.76 -34.40 -26.51
N GLY A 17 -14.97 -34.77 -27.78
CA GLY A 17 -13.98 -35.46 -28.63
C GLY A 17 -13.28 -34.58 -29.67
N ASN A 18 -13.57 -33.28 -29.74
CA ASN A 18 -12.90 -32.37 -30.67
C ASN A 18 -12.31 -31.22 -29.85
N ALA A 19 -10.98 -31.04 -29.92
CA ALA A 19 -10.28 -29.99 -29.18
C ALA A 19 -10.94 -28.62 -29.44
N ASP A 20 -11.02 -27.78 -28.41
CA ASP A 20 -11.66 -26.47 -28.52
C ASP A 20 -10.95 -25.65 -29.61
N PRO A 21 -11.63 -25.26 -30.71
CA PRO A 21 -10.99 -24.55 -31.82
C PRO A 21 -10.38 -23.21 -31.40
N ILE A 22 -10.93 -22.53 -30.38
CA ILE A 22 -10.32 -21.31 -29.84
C ILE A 22 -9.01 -21.65 -29.13
N GLN A 23 -9.00 -22.67 -28.28
CA GLN A 23 -7.80 -23.08 -27.56
C GLN A 23 -6.71 -23.56 -28.53
N VAL A 24 -7.08 -24.35 -29.53
CA VAL A 24 -6.14 -24.84 -30.56
C VAL A 24 -5.51 -23.67 -31.33
N ARG A 25 -6.31 -22.66 -31.72
CA ARG A 25 -5.78 -21.48 -32.41
C ARG A 25 -4.89 -20.64 -31.49
N LEU A 26 -5.30 -20.44 -30.23
CA LEU A 26 -4.50 -19.73 -29.23
C LEU A 26 -3.15 -20.43 -29.02
N ASP A 27 -3.15 -21.74 -28.80
CA ASP A 27 -1.93 -22.52 -28.58
C ASP A 27 -0.99 -22.47 -29.79
N ALA A 28 -1.54 -22.38 -31.01
CA ALA A 28 -0.76 -22.20 -32.23
C ALA A 28 -0.11 -20.81 -32.27
N LEU A 29 -0.87 -19.74 -31.99
CA LEU A 29 -0.34 -18.37 -31.97
C LEU A 29 0.72 -18.18 -30.86
N LEU A 30 0.52 -18.73 -29.67
CA LEU A 30 1.48 -18.64 -28.56
C LEU A 30 2.81 -19.39 -28.82
N LYS A 31 2.85 -20.20 -29.88
CA LYS A 31 4.06 -20.89 -30.37
C LYS A 31 4.59 -20.30 -31.68
N ASP A 32 3.89 -19.33 -32.26
CA ASP A 32 4.27 -18.71 -33.52
C ASP A 32 5.54 -17.86 -33.33
N PRO A 33 6.58 -18.03 -34.17
CA PRO A 33 7.79 -17.21 -34.09
C PRO A 33 7.52 -15.72 -34.36
N THR A 34 6.41 -15.38 -35.03
CA THR A 34 5.98 -14.01 -35.31
C THR A 34 5.18 -13.37 -34.17
N LEU A 35 5.04 -14.03 -33.01
CA LEU A 35 4.30 -13.50 -31.86
C LEU A 35 4.81 -12.13 -31.36
N LYS A 36 6.02 -11.72 -31.70
CA LYS A 36 6.58 -10.38 -31.43
C LYS A 36 5.91 -9.26 -32.25
N GLU A 37 5.30 -9.62 -33.38
CA GLU A 37 4.51 -8.70 -34.21
C GLU A 37 3.24 -8.29 -33.47
N GLU A 38 2.95 -7.00 -33.48
CA GLU A 38 1.84 -6.43 -32.71
C GLU A 38 0.49 -7.05 -33.09
N ALA A 39 0.23 -7.25 -34.39
CA ALA A 39 -0.99 -7.86 -34.89
C ALA A 39 -1.20 -9.28 -34.35
N VAL A 40 -0.13 -10.09 -34.31
CA VAL A 40 -0.16 -11.48 -33.84
C VAL A 40 -0.33 -11.54 -32.32
N ALA A 41 0.39 -10.69 -31.58
CA ALA A 41 0.24 -10.56 -30.13
C ALA A 41 -1.18 -10.14 -29.74
N TYR A 42 -1.78 -9.20 -30.49
CA TYR A 42 -3.15 -8.75 -30.25
C TYR A 42 -4.18 -9.83 -30.59
N GLU A 43 -4.01 -10.57 -31.70
CA GLU A 43 -4.88 -11.73 -32.02
C GLU A 43 -4.81 -12.77 -30.88
N ALA A 44 -3.61 -13.09 -30.40
CA ALA A 44 -3.42 -14.00 -29.27
C ALA A 44 -4.11 -13.50 -27.99
N LEU A 45 -4.02 -12.21 -27.67
CA LEU A 45 -4.73 -11.59 -26.54
C LEU A 45 -6.25 -11.78 -26.66
N GLN A 46 -6.84 -11.48 -27.81
CA GLN A 46 -8.30 -11.60 -28.02
C GLN A 46 -8.78 -13.04 -27.89
N LEU A 47 -8.01 -14.00 -28.41
CA LEU A 47 -8.32 -15.42 -28.27
C LEU A 47 -8.15 -15.91 -26.83
N ALA A 48 -7.14 -15.44 -26.10
CA ALA A 48 -6.96 -15.74 -24.69
C ALA A 48 -8.15 -15.23 -23.86
N GLN A 49 -8.54 -13.96 -24.04
CA GLN A 49 -9.72 -13.40 -23.37
C GLN A 49 -11.00 -14.22 -23.69
N SER A 50 -11.18 -14.60 -24.95
CA SER A 50 -12.32 -15.41 -25.38
C SER A 50 -12.31 -16.82 -24.75
N ALA A 51 -11.14 -17.47 -24.69
CA ALA A 51 -10.95 -18.78 -24.08
C ALA A 51 -11.22 -18.74 -22.57
N VAL A 52 -10.73 -17.71 -21.88
CA VAL A 52 -10.99 -17.46 -20.46
C VAL A 52 -12.49 -17.33 -20.19
N ARG A 53 -13.19 -16.42 -20.89
CA ARG A 53 -14.63 -16.18 -20.67
C ARG A 53 -15.48 -17.39 -20.99
N ARG A 54 -15.10 -18.18 -22.00
CA ARG A 54 -15.75 -19.45 -22.30
C ARG A 54 -15.60 -20.43 -21.13
N ASN A 55 -14.39 -20.62 -20.62
CA ASN A 55 -14.12 -21.54 -19.51
C ASN A 55 -14.90 -21.13 -18.25
N VAL A 56 -14.99 -19.83 -17.95
CA VAL A 56 -15.83 -19.30 -16.87
C VAL A 56 -17.31 -19.67 -17.11
N LYS A 57 -17.84 -19.41 -18.31
CA LYS A 57 -19.24 -19.68 -18.65
C LYS A 57 -19.64 -21.15 -18.53
N ILE A 58 -18.73 -22.08 -18.79
CA ILE A 58 -18.99 -23.53 -18.66
C ILE A 58 -18.68 -24.07 -17.25
N GLY A 59 -18.24 -23.21 -16.32
CA GLY A 59 -17.89 -23.58 -14.95
C GLY A 59 -16.51 -24.24 -14.80
N ASN A 60 -15.66 -24.17 -15.82
CA ASN A 60 -14.29 -24.70 -15.77
C ASN A 60 -13.31 -23.63 -15.27
N PHE A 61 -13.46 -23.23 -14.00
CA PHE A 61 -12.70 -22.11 -13.42
C PHE A 61 -11.20 -22.36 -13.36
N ALA A 62 -10.78 -23.60 -13.06
CA ALA A 62 -9.37 -23.97 -13.06
C ALA A 62 -8.73 -23.68 -14.42
N GLN A 63 -9.35 -24.12 -15.51
CA GLN A 63 -8.85 -23.83 -16.86
C GLN A 63 -8.92 -22.33 -17.21
N ALA A 64 -9.97 -21.62 -16.78
CA ALA A 64 -10.07 -20.18 -17.03
C ALA A 64 -8.87 -19.42 -16.43
N THR A 65 -8.56 -19.70 -15.16
CA THR A 65 -7.41 -19.08 -14.48
C THR A 65 -6.08 -19.53 -15.08
N GLU A 66 -5.96 -20.79 -15.48
CA GLU A 66 -4.74 -21.33 -16.09
C GLU A 66 -4.46 -20.71 -17.46
N VAL A 67 -5.47 -20.55 -18.30
CA VAL A 67 -5.33 -19.91 -19.62
C VAL A 67 -4.96 -18.45 -19.45
N ALA A 68 -5.62 -17.72 -18.53
CA ALA A 68 -5.29 -16.33 -18.26
C ALA A 68 -3.82 -16.18 -17.82
N TYR A 69 -3.39 -17.03 -16.88
CA TYR A 69 -2.01 -17.04 -16.38
C TYR A 69 -0.97 -17.36 -17.45
N THR A 70 -1.10 -18.53 -18.07
CA THR A 70 -0.09 -19.06 -19.01
C THR A 70 0.02 -18.21 -20.27
N SER A 71 -1.10 -17.64 -20.74
CA SER A 71 -1.12 -16.74 -21.89
C SER A 71 -0.47 -15.39 -21.54
N SER A 72 -0.75 -14.82 -20.35
CA SER A 72 -0.08 -13.58 -19.89
C SER A 72 1.43 -13.77 -19.82
N LEU A 73 1.88 -14.86 -19.18
CA LEU A 73 3.30 -15.16 -19.05
C LEU A 73 3.97 -15.39 -20.42
N THR A 74 3.30 -16.10 -21.32
CA THR A 74 3.84 -16.36 -22.67
C THR A 74 3.91 -15.07 -23.50
N LEU A 75 2.90 -14.20 -23.40
CA LEU A 75 2.93 -12.90 -24.07
C LEU A 75 4.09 -12.05 -23.54
N LEU A 76 4.31 -11.99 -22.23
CA LEU A 76 5.48 -11.28 -21.68
C LEU A 76 6.80 -11.85 -22.20
N THR A 77 7.00 -13.17 -22.02
CA THR A 77 8.31 -13.81 -22.25
C THR A 77 8.67 -14.02 -23.72
N LYS A 78 7.68 -14.18 -24.61
CA LYS A 78 7.94 -14.45 -26.04
C LYS A 78 7.67 -13.27 -26.95
N SER A 79 6.63 -12.48 -26.67
CA SER A 79 6.32 -11.33 -27.50
C SER A 79 7.13 -10.10 -27.11
N GLY A 80 7.50 -9.96 -25.82
CA GLY A 80 8.09 -8.75 -25.26
C GLY A 80 7.10 -7.57 -25.18
N ARG A 81 5.85 -7.73 -25.64
CA ARG A 81 4.85 -6.67 -25.67
C ARG A 81 4.17 -6.54 -24.32
N VAL A 82 4.74 -5.66 -23.49
CA VAL A 82 4.27 -5.36 -22.14
C VAL A 82 2.81 -4.87 -22.16
N SER A 83 2.49 -3.90 -23.03
CA SER A 83 1.15 -3.29 -23.13
C SER A 83 0.01 -4.29 -23.39
N VAL A 84 0.24 -5.25 -24.29
CA VAL A 84 -0.71 -6.33 -24.63
C VAL A 84 -0.88 -7.27 -23.44
N SER A 85 0.24 -7.63 -22.80
CA SER A 85 0.26 -8.55 -21.67
C SER A 85 -0.46 -7.99 -20.44
N SER A 86 -0.29 -6.70 -20.15
CA SER A 86 -0.93 -6.02 -19.01
C SER A 86 -2.46 -6.12 -19.06
N GLN A 87 -3.06 -6.06 -20.24
CA GLN A 87 -4.52 -6.19 -20.38
C GLN A 87 -5.01 -7.57 -19.93
N LEU A 88 -4.28 -8.63 -20.26
CA LEU A 88 -4.63 -9.98 -19.85
C LEU A 88 -4.32 -10.23 -18.38
N MET A 89 -3.25 -9.65 -17.84
CA MET A 89 -2.92 -9.72 -16.41
C MET A 89 -4.02 -9.08 -15.54
N MET A 90 -4.55 -7.93 -15.97
CA MET A 90 -5.72 -7.33 -15.31
C MET A 90 -6.95 -8.24 -15.39
N GLY A 91 -7.14 -8.89 -16.54
CA GLY A 91 -8.16 -9.92 -16.72
C GLY A 91 -7.98 -11.14 -15.80
N LEU A 92 -6.74 -11.56 -15.55
CA LEU A 92 -6.41 -12.67 -14.64
C LEU A 92 -6.91 -12.35 -13.22
N VAL A 93 -6.61 -11.17 -12.66
CA VAL A 93 -7.07 -10.81 -11.31
C VAL A 93 -8.59 -10.77 -11.21
N GLN A 94 -9.26 -10.26 -12.26
CA GLN A 94 -10.71 -10.25 -12.32
C GLN A 94 -11.27 -11.67 -12.32
N VAL A 95 -10.68 -12.58 -13.09
CA VAL A 95 -11.11 -13.98 -13.17
C VAL A 95 -10.87 -14.70 -11.85
N LEU A 96 -9.72 -14.50 -11.20
CA LEU A 96 -9.44 -15.06 -9.88
C LEU A 96 -10.50 -14.64 -8.86
N SER A 97 -10.93 -13.38 -8.90
CA SER A 97 -11.97 -12.83 -8.02
C SER A 97 -13.36 -13.38 -8.36
N GLU A 98 -13.76 -13.34 -9.64
CA GLU A 98 -15.11 -13.76 -10.06
C GLU A 98 -15.36 -15.26 -9.90
N THR A 99 -14.30 -16.07 -9.99
CA THR A 99 -14.40 -17.53 -9.80
C THR A 99 -14.11 -17.96 -8.36
N HIS A 100 -13.97 -17.02 -7.43
CA HIS A 100 -13.63 -17.29 -6.03
C HIS A 100 -12.42 -18.22 -5.87
N THR A 101 -11.39 -18.00 -6.69
CA THR A 101 -10.16 -18.78 -6.59
C THR A 101 -9.41 -18.39 -5.33
N ALA A 102 -9.16 -19.35 -4.44
CA ALA A 102 -8.43 -19.12 -3.20
C ALA A 102 -6.98 -18.69 -3.46
N CYS A 103 -6.49 -17.77 -2.64
CA CYS A 103 -5.10 -17.33 -2.68
C CYS A 103 -4.19 -18.37 -2.02
N SER A 104 -3.68 -19.29 -2.83
CA SER A 104 -2.64 -20.26 -2.44
C SER A 104 -1.23 -19.74 -2.69
N GLN A 105 -0.22 -20.31 -2.02
CA GLN A 105 1.20 -20.01 -2.29
C GLN A 105 1.56 -20.12 -3.79
N LYS A 106 1.03 -21.14 -4.48
CA LYS A 106 1.21 -21.30 -5.93
C LYS A 106 0.81 -20.05 -6.70
N TRP A 107 -0.27 -19.38 -6.32
CA TRP A 107 -0.69 -18.16 -6.99
C TRP A 107 0.20 -16.97 -6.65
N VAL A 108 0.64 -16.86 -5.39
CA VAL A 108 1.62 -15.84 -4.99
C VAL A 108 2.91 -15.97 -5.81
N ASP A 109 3.41 -17.20 -5.98
CA ASP A 109 4.59 -17.48 -6.81
C ASP A 109 4.36 -17.10 -8.28
N ARG A 110 3.15 -17.32 -8.80
CA ARG A 110 2.75 -16.93 -10.16
C ARG A 110 2.72 -15.41 -10.35
N PHE A 111 2.28 -14.64 -9.35
CA PHE A 111 2.35 -13.18 -9.41
C PHE A 111 3.80 -12.69 -9.41
N ALA A 112 4.68 -13.32 -8.62
CA ALA A 112 6.11 -13.03 -8.64
C ALA A 112 6.76 -13.39 -9.99
N GLU A 113 6.38 -14.52 -10.60
CA GLU A 113 6.84 -14.92 -11.94
C GLU A 113 6.38 -13.91 -13.01
N LEU A 114 5.13 -13.46 -12.95
CA LEU A 114 4.62 -12.42 -13.85
C LEU A 114 5.33 -11.09 -13.65
N ASP A 115 5.60 -10.67 -12.41
CA ASP A 115 6.35 -9.44 -12.12
C ASP A 115 7.78 -9.50 -12.68
N ALA A 116 8.49 -10.61 -12.47
CA ALA A 116 9.83 -10.80 -13.01
C ALA A 116 9.83 -10.76 -14.55
N ALA A 117 8.90 -11.49 -15.19
CA ALA A 117 8.77 -11.48 -16.65
C ALA A 117 8.37 -10.09 -17.19
N TYR A 118 7.56 -9.35 -16.44
CA TYR A 118 7.15 -7.99 -16.77
C TYR A 118 8.34 -7.03 -16.80
N ARG A 119 9.17 -7.06 -15.75
CA ARG A 119 10.38 -6.23 -15.65
C ARG A 119 11.35 -6.51 -16.78
N VAL A 120 11.63 -7.79 -17.05
CA VAL A 120 12.51 -8.20 -18.15
C VAL A 120 11.97 -7.68 -19.49
N ALA A 121 10.68 -7.89 -19.77
CA ALA A 121 10.08 -7.43 -21.03
C ALA A 121 10.11 -5.89 -21.16
N LEU A 122 9.96 -5.16 -20.05
CA LEU A 122 10.02 -3.69 -20.03
C LEU A 122 11.46 -3.15 -20.21
N GLU A 123 12.46 -3.85 -19.67
CA GLU A 123 13.87 -3.49 -19.80
C GLU A 123 14.45 -3.83 -21.18
N GLU A 124 13.98 -4.92 -21.81
CA GLU A 124 14.44 -5.34 -23.14
C GLU A 124 13.94 -4.41 -24.27
N ASP A 125 12.84 -3.68 -24.07
CA ASP A 125 12.34 -2.70 -25.04
C ASP A 125 13.07 -1.36 -24.89
N THR A 126 14.26 -1.29 -25.49
CA THR A 126 15.10 -0.08 -25.51
C THR A 126 14.57 1.03 -26.42
N THR A 127 13.49 0.77 -27.16
CA THR A 127 12.86 1.73 -28.08
C THR A 127 11.62 2.39 -27.50
N MET A 128 11.21 1.97 -26.30
CA MET A 128 10.01 2.48 -25.63
C MET A 128 10.19 3.96 -25.24
N ASP A 129 9.19 4.76 -25.59
CA ASP A 129 9.10 6.14 -25.14
C ASP A 129 8.99 6.23 -23.60
N PRO A 130 9.68 7.17 -22.92
CA PRO A 130 9.63 7.30 -21.47
C PRO A 130 8.21 7.48 -20.91
N ALA A 131 7.32 8.23 -21.57
CA ALA A 131 5.96 8.41 -21.07
C ALA A 131 5.17 7.09 -21.14
N GLU A 132 5.37 6.29 -22.19
CA GLU A 132 4.79 4.96 -22.29
C GLU A 132 5.35 4.01 -21.22
N ARG A 133 6.67 4.04 -20.99
CA ARG A 133 7.31 3.27 -19.91
C ARG A 133 6.70 3.59 -18.55
N GLY A 134 6.58 4.88 -18.21
CA GLY A 134 5.98 5.32 -16.96
C GLY A 134 4.51 4.90 -16.83
N ARG A 135 3.73 5.05 -17.91
CA ARG A 135 2.32 4.61 -17.96
C ARG A 135 2.20 3.10 -17.72
N LEU A 136 3.06 2.29 -18.33
CA LEU A 136 3.08 0.85 -18.17
C LEU A 136 3.44 0.46 -16.73
N GLN A 137 4.45 1.07 -16.11
CA GLN A 137 4.79 0.80 -14.71
C GLN A 137 3.64 1.10 -13.76
N ARG A 138 2.92 2.21 -13.94
CA ARG A 138 1.70 2.53 -13.18
C ARG A 138 0.59 1.50 -13.41
N LEU A 139 0.42 1.02 -14.65
CA LEU A 139 -0.56 -0.02 -14.95
C LEU A 139 -0.23 -1.36 -14.25
N HIS A 140 1.05 -1.71 -14.17
CA HIS A 140 1.50 -2.90 -13.44
C HIS A 140 1.35 -2.75 -11.92
N GLN A 141 1.61 -1.56 -11.39
CA GLN A 141 1.32 -1.25 -9.98
C GLN A 141 -0.17 -1.48 -9.67
N GLN A 142 -1.08 -1.01 -10.53
CA GLN A 142 -2.51 -1.27 -10.37
C GLN A 142 -2.87 -2.76 -10.42
N PHE A 143 -2.20 -3.54 -11.28
CA PHE A 143 -2.34 -5.00 -11.31
C PHE A 143 -1.93 -5.63 -9.97
N LEU A 144 -0.79 -5.23 -9.42
CA LEU A 144 -0.29 -5.74 -8.14
C LEU A 144 -1.18 -5.32 -6.96
N ILE A 145 -1.66 -4.08 -6.92
CA ILE A 145 -2.63 -3.60 -5.91
C ILE A 145 -3.91 -4.43 -5.95
N LYS A 146 -4.45 -4.69 -7.14
CA LYS A 146 -5.65 -5.56 -7.28
C LYS A 146 -5.35 -7.00 -6.88
N GLY A 147 -4.17 -7.52 -7.22
CA GLY A 147 -3.71 -8.84 -6.78
C GLY A 147 -3.61 -8.94 -5.26
N LEU A 148 -3.05 -7.93 -4.61
CA LEU A 148 -2.96 -7.86 -3.15
C LEU A 148 -4.35 -7.83 -2.52
N LYS A 149 -5.27 -7.00 -3.04
CA LYS A 149 -6.67 -6.98 -2.60
C LYS A 149 -7.33 -8.35 -2.74
N TRP A 150 -7.18 -9.00 -3.89
CA TRP A 150 -7.66 -10.37 -4.09
C TRP A 150 -7.07 -11.35 -3.06
N SER A 151 -5.78 -11.25 -2.77
CA SER A 151 -5.12 -12.10 -1.76
C SER A 151 -5.62 -11.85 -0.35
N ASN A 152 -6.04 -10.63 -0.02
CA ASN A 152 -6.65 -10.29 1.26
C ASN A 152 -8.10 -10.81 1.33
N ASP A 153 -8.86 -10.69 0.25
CA ASP A 153 -10.27 -11.06 0.21
C ASP A 153 -10.48 -12.59 0.16
N LEU A 154 -9.56 -13.33 -0.47
CA LEU A 154 -9.67 -14.78 -0.72
C LEU A 154 -8.46 -15.60 -0.22
N GLY A 155 -7.65 -15.04 0.69
CA GLY A 155 -6.52 -15.73 1.32
C GLY A 155 -6.66 -15.87 2.83
N ASP A 156 -5.71 -16.58 3.43
CA ASP A 156 -5.72 -16.89 4.87
C ASP A 156 -5.00 -15.83 5.71
N THR A 157 -4.21 -14.95 5.09
CA THR A 157 -3.43 -13.94 5.78
C THR A 157 -4.21 -12.65 5.94
N ARG A 158 -4.32 -12.19 7.19
CA ARG A 158 -4.88 -10.88 7.52
C ARG A 158 -4.04 -9.79 6.83
N HIS A 159 -4.69 -8.93 6.05
CA HIS A 159 -4.09 -7.86 5.24
C HIS A 159 -3.51 -8.29 3.88
N GLY A 160 -3.62 -9.57 3.50
CA GLY A 160 -3.13 -10.09 2.23
C GLY A 160 -1.85 -10.89 2.37
N ALA A 161 -1.49 -11.60 1.30
CA ALA A 161 -0.35 -12.52 1.34
C ALA A 161 1.00 -11.76 1.41
N LEU A 162 1.92 -12.22 2.26
CA LEU A 162 3.23 -11.59 2.46
C LEU A 162 4.02 -11.47 1.14
N GLY A 163 3.96 -12.50 0.29
CA GLY A 163 4.63 -12.47 -1.02
C GLY A 163 4.04 -11.42 -1.97
N MET A 164 2.73 -11.15 -1.91
CA MET A 164 2.09 -10.08 -2.69
C MET A 164 2.55 -8.70 -2.23
N HIS A 165 2.64 -8.49 -0.91
CA HIS A 165 3.24 -7.28 -0.35
C HIS A 165 4.69 -7.11 -0.77
N CYS A 166 5.49 -8.17 -0.78
CA CYS A 166 6.90 -8.10 -1.22
C CYS A 166 7.01 -7.63 -2.67
N VAL A 167 6.26 -8.25 -3.60
CA VAL A 167 6.30 -7.91 -5.03
C VAL A 167 5.85 -6.45 -5.27
N LEU A 168 4.77 -6.02 -4.60
CA LEU A 168 4.31 -4.63 -4.69
C LEU A 168 5.32 -3.64 -4.11
N ALA A 169 5.96 -3.96 -2.98
CA ALA A 169 7.00 -3.12 -2.38
C ALA A 169 8.22 -2.96 -3.29
N ASP A 170 8.69 -4.06 -3.90
CA ASP A 170 9.78 -4.05 -4.86
C ASP A 170 9.42 -3.20 -6.08
N HIS A 171 8.16 -3.24 -6.54
CA HIS A 171 7.68 -2.43 -7.66
C HIS A 171 7.59 -0.95 -7.32
N CYS A 172 6.96 -0.58 -6.21
CA CYS A 172 6.87 0.83 -5.77
C CYS A 172 8.27 1.44 -5.57
N TRP A 173 9.20 0.71 -4.93
CA TRP A 173 10.57 1.22 -4.76
C TRP A 173 11.26 1.41 -6.11
N SER A 174 11.13 0.45 -7.03
CA SER A 174 11.71 0.57 -8.37
C SER A 174 11.17 1.76 -9.13
N MET A 175 9.85 2.00 -9.06
CA MET A 175 9.20 3.16 -9.67
C MET A 175 9.71 4.49 -9.08
N SER A 176 9.98 4.54 -7.77
CA SER A 176 10.56 5.72 -7.10
C SER A 176 12.01 6.05 -7.50
N CYS A 177 12.60 5.21 -8.34
CA CYS A 177 13.95 5.41 -8.88
C CYS A 177 13.96 5.51 -10.41
N ASP A 178 12.79 5.48 -11.07
CA ASP A 178 12.69 5.51 -12.53
C ASP A 178 12.19 6.89 -13.00
N GLU A 179 13.06 7.63 -13.68
CA GLU A 179 12.76 8.98 -14.19
C GLU A 179 11.56 9.01 -15.15
N ALA A 180 11.26 7.89 -15.82
CA ALA A 180 10.06 7.77 -16.65
C ALA A 180 8.76 7.85 -15.84
N VAL A 181 8.82 7.59 -14.53
CA VAL A 181 7.68 7.63 -13.61
C VAL A 181 7.64 8.96 -12.85
N ILE A 182 8.76 9.36 -12.24
CA ILE A 182 8.85 10.49 -11.30
C ILE A 182 9.42 11.77 -11.93
N GLY A 183 9.60 11.80 -13.25
CA GLY A 183 10.25 12.90 -13.96
C GLY A 183 11.77 12.91 -13.79
N SER A 184 12.47 13.82 -14.49
CA SER A 184 13.90 14.04 -14.25
C SER A 184 14.11 14.86 -12.98
N GLU A 185 15.32 14.81 -12.40
CA GLU A 185 15.67 15.66 -11.26
C GLU A 185 15.50 17.16 -11.59
N ALA A 186 15.81 17.56 -12.82
CA ALA A 186 15.61 18.93 -13.28
C ALA A 186 14.11 19.31 -13.33
N ASP A 187 13.25 18.40 -13.78
CA ASP A 187 11.79 18.62 -13.79
C ASP A 187 11.26 18.80 -12.36
N ARG A 188 11.72 17.96 -11.42
CA ARG A 188 11.33 18.06 -10.00
C ARG A 188 11.82 19.35 -9.35
N GLN A 189 13.07 19.75 -9.59
CA GLN A 189 13.62 21.01 -9.08
C GLN A 189 12.87 22.24 -9.64
N ASN A 190 12.51 22.20 -10.92
CA ASN A 190 11.74 23.27 -11.55
C ASN A 190 10.30 23.33 -11.00
N ALA A 191 9.64 22.19 -10.80
CA ALA A 191 8.30 22.12 -10.21
C ALA A 191 8.27 22.64 -8.76
N ALA A 192 9.28 22.28 -7.96
CA ALA A 192 9.43 22.79 -6.60
C ALA A 192 9.68 24.30 -6.54
N ALA A 193 10.31 24.88 -7.58
CA ALA A 193 10.55 26.33 -7.67
C ALA A 193 9.34 27.12 -8.19
N SER A 194 8.33 26.47 -8.78
CA SER A 194 7.17 27.09 -9.41
C SER A 194 5.87 26.97 -8.60
N GLN A 195 5.95 26.67 -7.29
CA GLN A 195 4.78 26.62 -6.40
C GLN A 195 4.14 28.02 -6.27
N ASP A 196 3.28 28.38 -7.21
CA ASP A 196 2.25 29.42 -7.06
C ASP A 196 1.08 28.82 -6.24
N ASP A 197 0.64 29.55 -5.22
CA ASP A 197 -0.21 29.16 -4.07
C ASP A 197 -1.61 28.51 -4.35
N ASP A 198 -2.01 28.22 -5.59
CA ASP A 198 -3.42 27.95 -5.94
C ASP A 198 -3.73 26.59 -6.61
N GLU A 199 -2.79 25.65 -6.73
CA GLU A 199 -3.09 24.28 -7.21
C GLU A 199 -2.70 23.24 -6.15
N GLU A 200 -3.62 22.28 -5.91
CA GLU A 200 -3.49 21.15 -4.96
C GLU A 200 -2.04 20.63 -4.91
N GLU A 201 -1.42 20.63 -3.73
CA GLU A 201 -0.07 20.10 -3.48
C GLU A 201 0.14 18.83 -4.32
N GLU A 202 0.85 18.94 -5.45
CA GLU A 202 1.15 17.79 -6.28
C GLU A 202 2.12 16.94 -5.44
N GLU A 203 1.56 15.96 -4.72
CA GLU A 203 2.31 15.11 -3.80
C GLU A 203 3.51 14.54 -4.57
N ASP A 204 4.71 14.75 -4.03
CA ASP A 204 5.94 14.22 -4.64
C ASP A 204 5.81 12.69 -4.76
N LEU A 205 5.55 12.24 -6.00
CA LEU A 205 5.30 10.85 -6.32
C LEU A 205 6.48 9.95 -5.92
N GLU A 206 7.71 10.49 -5.92
CA GLU A 206 8.89 9.79 -5.41
C GLU A 206 8.72 9.45 -3.92
N VAL A 207 8.26 10.43 -3.14
CA VAL A 207 8.01 10.28 -1.70
C VAL A 207 6.87 9.28 -1.48
N GLU A 208 5.73 9.44 -2.15
CA GLU A 208 4.57 8.54 -2.01
C GLU A 208 4.98 7.08 -2.26
N LEU A 209 5.66 6.81 -3.38
CA LEU A 209 6.08 5.47 -3.77
C LEU A 209 7.06 4.83 -2.76
N ARG A 210 7.97 5.61 -2.17
CA ARG A 210 8.89 5.09 -1.14
C ARG A 210 8.15 4.76 0.16
N TYR A 211 7.19 5.59 0.53
CA TYR A 211 6.34 5.37 1.70
C TYR A 211 5.47 4.11 1.56
N ASP A 212 4.88 3.91 0.38
CA ASP A 212 4.16 2.69 0.03
C ASP A 212 5.07 1.47 0.07
N ALA A 213 6.26 1.59 -0.52
CA ALA A 213 7.23 0.50 -0.54
C ALA A 213 7.62 0.03 0.87
N VAL A 214 8.02 0.93 1.77
CA VAL A 214 8.40 0.53 3.15
C VAL A 214 7.21 0.01 3.95
N THR A 215 6.02 0.54 3.71
CA THR A 215 4.78 0.01 4.33
C THR A 215 4.54 -1.43 3.91
N HIS A 216 4.67 -1.73 2.62
CA HIS A 216 4.50 -3.09 2.11
C HIS A 216 5.66 -4.02 2.49
N TYR A 217 6.91 -3.57 2.53
CA TYR A 217 8.01 -4.39 3.06
C TYR A 217 7.78 -4.74 4.54
N ALA A 218 7.26 -3.82 5.35
CA ALA A 218 6.92 -4.06 6.74
C ALA A 218 5.81 -5.12 6.88
N LEU A 219 4.74 -5.01 6.08
CA LEU A 219 3.67 -6.01 6.00
C LEU A 219 4.14 -7.37 5.45
N ALA A 220 5.20 -7.38 4.63
CA ALA A 220 5.86 -8.58 4.14
C ALA A 220 6.93 -9.14 5.10
N GLU A 221 7.14 -8.52 6.26
CA GLU A 221 8.16 -8.87 7.25
C GLU A 221 9.61 -8.84 6.70
N LYS A 222 9.88 -7.98 5.71
CA LYS A 222 11.18 -7.87 5.02
C LYS A 222 12.13 -6.86 5.67
N VAL A 223 12.41 -7.03 6.96
CA VAL A 223 13.25 -6.11 7.75
C VAL A 223 14.62 -5.84 7.10
N SER A 224 15.30 -6.86 6.59
CA SER A 224 16.61 -6.70 5.95
C SER A 224 16.53 -5.82 4.71
N THR A 225 15.50 -6.03 3.88
CA THR A 225 15.28 -5.23 2.68
C THR A 225 15.01 -3.78 3.03
N ILE A 226 14.21 -3.49 4.06
CA ILE A 226 13.99 -2.13 4.55
C ILE A 226 15.32 -1.48 4.93
N ILE A 227 16.18 -2.17 5.69
CA ILE A 227 17.51 -1.66 6.04
C ILE A 227 18.35 -1.35 4.82
N ASP A 228 18.38 -2.24 3.82
CA ASP A 228 19.13 -2.01 2.58
C ASP A 228 18.62 -0.79 1.80
N LYS A 229 17.30 -0.57 1.78
CA LYS A 229 16.68 0.63 1.18
C LYS A 229 16.98 1.91 1.97
N LEU A 230 16.94 1.86 3.29
CA LEU A 230 17.28 3.02 4.13
C LEU A 230 18.77 3.39 4.04
N LYS A 231 19.65 2.39 3.85
CA LYS A 231 21.10 2.61 3.60
C LYS A 231 21.38 3.38 2.32
N SER A 232 20.54 3.24 1.29
CA SER A 232 20.74 3.95 0.03
C SER A 232 20.31 5.42 0.07
N LEU A 233 19.66 5.86 1.15
CA LEU A 233 19.20 7.24 1.30
C LEU A 233 20.25 8.12 2.03
N PRO A 234 20.31 9.42 1.71
CA PRO A 234 21.25 10.34 2.36
C PRO A 234 20.96 10.48 3.86
N ALA A 235 21.98 10.95 4.59
CA ALA A 235 21.79 11.33 5.98
C ALA A 235 20.98 12.62 6.10
N PRO A 236 20.27 12.84 7.23
CA PRO A 236 19.58 14.10 7.52
C PRO A 236 20.49 15.31 7.33
N THR A 237 19.99 16.32 6.64
CA THR A 237 20.62 17.63 6.49
C THR A 237 20.38 18.51 7.72
N ASP A 238 21.16 19.58 7.86
CA ASP A 238 20.98 20.53 8.97
C ASP A 238 19.63 21.25 8.92
N GLU A 239 19.06 21.44 7.73
CA GLU A 239 17.75 22.07 7.54
C GLU A 239 16.61 21.14 8.01
N GLU A 240 16.63 19.87 7.60
CA GLU A 240 15.68 18.85 8.04
C GLU A 240 15.81 18.54 9.54
N MET A 241 16.95 18.86 10.16
CA MET A 241 17.16 18.69 11.60
C MET A 241 16.85 19.94 12.41
N LYS A 242 16.48 21.07 11.80
CA LYS A 242 16.26 22.33 12.50
C LYS A 242 14.90 22.33 13.21
N MET A 243 14.86 22.77 14.46
CA MET A 243 13.61 22.89 15.22
C MET A 243 12.62 23.82 14.50
N GLY A 244 11.40 23.34 14.29
CA GLY A 244 10.36 24.08 13.57
C GLY A 244 10.61 24.21 12.07
N HIS A 245 11.32 23.24 11.48
CA HIS A 245 11.45 23.16 10.02
C HIS A 245 10.07 23.01 9.37
N GLU A 246 9.87 23.69 8.25
CA GLU A 246 8.64 23.60 7.45
C GLU A 246 8.77 22.54 6.35
N CYS A 247 10.00 22.08 6.05
CA CYS A 247 10.23 20.99 5.12
C CYS A 247 9.82 19.63 5.73
N PRO A 248 9.60 18.59 4.90
CA PRO A 248 9.41 17.23 5.40
C PRO A 248 10.62 16.75 6.22
N PRO A 249 10.42 15.86 7.20
CA PRO A 249 11.55 15.28 7.93
C PRO A 249 12.41 14.45 6.99
N ALA A 250 13.69 14.31 7.35
CA ALA A 250 14.65 13.54 6.58
C ALA A 250 14.08 12.19 6.16
N GLN A 251 13.98 11.97 4.85
CA GLN A 251 13.19 10.87 4.28
C GLN A 251 13.61 9.51 4.84
N ARG A 252 14.91 9.30 5.06
CA ARG A 252 15.46 8.09 5.67
C ARG A 252 14.87 7.80 7.06
N ASP A 253 14.84 8.80 7.94
CA ASP A 253 14.39 8.64 9.32
C ASP A 253 12.84 8.58 9.39
N ALA A 254 12.16 9.26 8.46
CA ALA A 254 10.72 9.21 8.32
C ALA A 254 10.22 7.84 7.82
N LEU A 255 10.90 7.24 6.84
CA LEU A 255 10.61 5.90 6.34
C LEU A 255 10.90 4.81 7.40
N LEU A 256 11.96 4.98 8.21
CA LEU A 256 12.17 4.13 9.40
C LEU A 256 10.97 4.21 10.33
N THR A 257 10.51 5.42 10.64
CA THR A 257 9.35 5.65 11.52
C THR A 257 8.10 4.98 10.96
N ARG A 258 7.83 5.15 9.66
CA ARG A 258 6.71 4.48 8.98
C ARG A 258 6.77 2.97 9.17
N ALA A 259 7.90 2.34 8.86
CA ALA A 259 8.07 0.90 8.94
C ALA A 259 7.87 0.37 10.37
N VAL A 260 8.41 1.05 11.38
CA VAL A 260 8.23 0.68 12.80
C VAL A 260 6.76 0.79 13.22
N LEU A 261 6.09 1.88 12.84
CA LEU A 261 4.67 2.08 13.17
C LEU A 261 3.78 1.00 12.52
N VAL A 262 4.06 0.61 11.28
CA VAL A 262 3.36 -0.49 10.60
C VAL A 262 3.55 -1.81 11.35
N LEU A 263 4.80 -2.17 11.65
CA LEU A 263 5.13 -3.42 12.37
C LEU A 263 4.45 -3.48 13.75
N LEU A 264 4.46 -2.37 14.50
CA LEU A 264 3.76 -2.30 15.77
C LEU A 264 2.23 -2.35 15.61
N ALA A 265 1.66 -1.69 14.59
CA ALA A 265 0.22 -1.72 14.35
C ALA A 265 -0.31 -3.12 13.99
N ILE A 266 0.51 -3.95 13.36
CA ILE A 266 0.23 -5.39 13.11
C ILE A 266 0.74 -6.31 14.22
N GLU A 267 1.11 -5.75 15.38
CA GLU A 267 1.48 -6.48 16.60
C GLU A 267 2.79 -7.29 16.46
N ASN A 268 3.64 -6.92 15.49
CA ASN A 268 4.96 -7.52 15.24
C ASN A 268 6.08 -6.73 15.92
N LEU A 269 6.10 -6.78 17.26
CA LEU A 269 7.13 -6.13 18.08
C LEU A 269 8.55 -6.70 17.80
N ARG A 270 8.65 -8.00 17.52
CA ARG A 270 9.94 -8.68 17.26
C ARG A 270 10.68 -8.04 16.10
N ASP A 271 10.01 -7.87 14.97
CA ASP A 271 10.63 -7.37 13.76
C ASP A 271 10.80 -5.85 13.82
N ALA A 272 9.94 -5.14 14.54
CA ALA A 272 10.12 -3.72 14.85
C ALA A 272 11.40 -3.47 15.68
N THR A 273 11.63 -4.26 16.74
CA THR A 273 12.86 -4.22 17.55
C THR A 273 14.10 -4.57 16.73
N LYS A 274 14.00 -5.59 15.87
CA LYS A 274 15.09 -5.96 14.95
C LYS A 274 15.42 -4.83 13.97
N LEU A 275 14.41 -4.20 13.38
CA LEU A 275 14.58 -3.09 12.44
C LEU A 275 15.33 -1.91 13.09
N VAL A 276 14.88 -1.45 14.25
CA VAL A 276 15.55 -0.34 14.96
C VAL A 276 16.96 -0.73 15.39
N SER A 277 17.18 -1.95 15.89
CA SER A 277 18.52 -2.41 16.28
C SER A 277 19.49 -2.46 15.09
N SER A 278 19.01 -2.92 13.92
CA SER A 278 19.80 -2.93 12.68
C SER A 278 20.07 -1.53 12.16
N PHE A 279 19.11 -0.61 12.27
CA PHE A 279 19.30 0.80 11.88
C PHE A 279 20.40 1.45 12.72
N TRP A 280 20.35 1.28 14.03
CA TRP A 280 21.40 1.78 14.95
C TRP A 280 22.78 1.22 14.62
N LYS A 281 22.85 -0.06 14.26
CA LYS A 281 24.12 -0.73 13.99
C LYS A 281 24.72 -0.32 12.65
N ASP A 282 23.89 -0.19 11.62
CA ASP A 282 24.36 -0.16 10.24
C ASP A 282 24.15 1.19 9.53
N ILE A 283 23.35 2.12 10.08
CA ILE A 283 22.93 3.35 9.39
C ILE A 283 23.13 4.60 10.25
N GLU A 284 22.71 4.57 11.52
CA GLU A 284 22.81 5.73 12.39
C GLU A 284 24.28 6.05 12.68
N THR A 285 24.67 7.29 12.37
CA THR A 285 26.04 7.78 12.55
C THR A 285 26.19 8.63 13.80
N ARG A 286 25.07 9.18 14.32
CA ARG A 286 25.03 9.96 15.55
C ARG A 286 25.10 9.03 16.76
N SER A 287 25.87 9.42 17.76
CA SER A 287 25.96 8.66 19.01
C SER A 287 24.67 8.76 19.83
N GLU A 288 24.46 7.78 20.72
CA GLU A 288 23.32 7.79 21.64
C GLU A 288 23.32 9.04 22.53
N ASP A 289 24.49 9.52 22.96
CA ASP A 289 24.62 10.71 23.78
C ASP A 289 24.30 12.00 23.00
N GLU A 290 24.68 12.09 21.71
CA GLU A 290 24.31 13.20 20.85
C GLU A 290 22.80 13.27 20.64
N LEU A 291 22.16 12.14 20.34
CA LEU A 291 20.73 12.07 20.11
C LEU A 291 19.92 12.33 21.39
N LYS A 292 20.37 11.82 22.54
CA LYS A 292 19.77 12.14 23.84
C LYS A 292 19.92 13.61 24.19
N LYS A 293 21.12 14.18 24.00
CA LYS A 293 21.35 15.59 24.28
C LYS A 293 20.46 16.46 23.42
N SER A 294 20.37 16.15 22.13
CA SER A 294 19.53 16.91 21.20
C SER A 294 18.04 16.81 21.54
N TYR A 295 17.60 15.66 22.05
CA TYR A 295 16.23 15.50 22.55
C TYR A 295 15.95 16.30 23.85
N LEU A 296 16.92 16.40 24.76
CA LEU A 296 16.74 17.03 26.07
C LEU A 296 16.99 18.54 26.07
N ASP A 297 17.86 19.02 25.19
CA ASP A 297 18.29 20.42 25.13
C ASP A 297 17.53 21.19 24.06
N LYS A 298 16.37 21.75 24.41
CA LYS A 298 15.55 22.57 23.49
C LYS A 298 16.25 23.85 23.00
N ALA A 299 17.41 24.21 23.55
CA ALA A 299 18.19 25.36 23.12
C ALA A 299 19.21 25.01 22.02
N ASP A 300 19.39 23.73 21.68
CA ASP A 300 20.29 23.30 20.60
C ASP A 300 19.76 23.63 19.20
N GLY A 301 18.48 24.04 19.11
CA GLY A 301 17.81 24.43 17.88
C GLY A 301 17.50 23.26 16.95
N LYS A 302 17.52 22.01 17.44
CA LYS A 302 17.26 20.81 16.64
C LYS A 302 15.89 20.21 16.91
N ALA A 303 15.29 19.66 15.86
CA ALA A 303 14.06 18.91 15.92
C ALA A 303 14.26 17.56 16.64
N PRO A 304 13.28 17.07 17.42
CA PRO A 304 13.34 15.76 18.04
C PRO A 304 13.50 14.64 17.00
N SER A 305 14.63 13.91 17.04
CA SER A 305 14.90 12.86 16.06
C SER A 305 13.86 11.74 16.05
N HIS A 306 13.39 11.38 14.86
CA HIS A 306 12.58 10.19 14.57
C HIS A 306 13.21 8.89 15.10
N VAL A 307 14.54 8.76 15.09
CA VAL A 307 15.26 7.60 15.62
C VAL A 307 15.08 7.48 17.13
N MET A 308 15.06 8.61 17.84
CA MET A 308 14.76 8.66 19.27
C MET A 308 13.29 8.33 19.55
N PHE A 309 12.37 8.84 18.73
CA PHE A 309 10.95 8.51 18.83
C PHE A 309 10.72 7.00 18.75
N VAL A 310 11.19 6.34 17.68
CA VAL A 310 10.96 4.89 17.51
C VAL A 310 11.67 4.06 18.57
N SER A 311 12.86 4.48 19.02
CA SER A 311 13.59 3.80 20.09
C SER A 311 12.82 3.86 21.42
N MET A 312 12.30 5.03 21.79
CA MET A 312 11.47 5.18 22.99
C MET A 312 10.14 4.44 22.85
N LEU A 313 9.48 4.52 21.69
CA LEU A 313 8.22 3.83 21.43
C LEU A 313 8.34 2.32 21.64
N LEU A 314 9.38 1.70 21.08
CA LEU A 314 9.65 0.27 21.28
C LEU A 314 9.83 -0.07 22.76
N ARG A 315 10.62 0.71 23.49
CA ARG A 315 10.82 0.48 24.93
C ARG A 315 9.54 0.61 25.73
N ILE A 316 8.62 1.49 25.34
CA ILE A 316 7.31 1.62 25.98
C ILE A 316 6.43 0.41 25.64
N CYS A 317 6.40 -0.02 24.37
CA CYS A 317 5.64 -1.19 23.91
C CYS A 317 6.16 -2.54 24.45
N GLU A 318 7.45 -2.63 24.81
CA GLU A 318 8.06 -3.79 25.49
C GLU A 318 7.60 -3.94 26.96
N LYS A 319 6.96 -2.90 27.52
CA LYS A 319 6.48 -2.89 28.91
C LYS A 319 5.00 -3.28 28.98
N ASP A 320 4.43 -3.17 30.17
CA ASP A 320 3.02 -3.46 30.40
C ASP A 320 2.13 -2.25 30.12
N VAL A 321 0.81 -2.48 30.14
CA VAL A 321 -0.24 -1.47 29.93
C VAL A 321 -0.09 -0.22 30.83
N LYS A 322 0.64 -0.30 31.95
CA LYS A 322 0.80 0.83 32.88
C LYS A 322 1.68 1.94 32.31
N THR A 323 2.42 1.68 31.24
CA THR A 323 3.18 2.71 30.52
C THR A 323 2.33 3.52 29.54
N ALA A 324 1.00 3.31 29.50
CA ALA A 324 0.07 4.13 28.70
C ALA A 324 0.30 5.64 28.81
N PRO A 325 0.54 6.24 30.00
CA PRO A 325 0.82 7.67 30.10
C PRO A 325 2.11 8.09 29.37
N LEU A 326 3.12 7.22 29.35
CA LEU A 326 4.37 7.47 28.61
C LEU A 326 4.14 7.41 27.10
N PHE A 327 3.31 6.48 26.63
CA PHE A 327 2.91 6.42 25.22
C PHE A 327 2.18 7.69 24.79
N THR A 328 1.14 8.10 25.52
CA THR A 328 0.39 9.33 25.22
C THR A 328 1.29 10.56 25.25
N TRP A 329 2.19 10.65 26.23
CA TRP A 329 3.16 11.73 26.30
C TRP A 329 4.11 11.73 25.10
N LEU A 330 4.63 10.57 24.70
CA LEU A 330 5.56 10.45 23.58
C LEU A 330 4.91 10.89 22.27
N VAL A 331 3.72 10.36 21.94
CA VAL A 331 3.01 10.72 20.70
C VAL A 331 2.67 12.21 20.66
N ARG A 332 2.28 12.80 21.81
CA ARG A 332 2.02 14.25 21.89
C ARG A 332 3.30 15.08 21.71
N ASN A 333 4.40 14.68 22.34
CA ASN A 333 5.65 15.44 22.31
C ASN A 333 6.32 15.43 20.93
N PHE A 334 6.10 14.38 20.14
CA PHE A 334 6.56 14.28 18.75
C PHE A 334 5.45 14.64 17.73
N GLY A 335 4.33 15.20 18.19
CA GLY A 335 3.16 15.44 17.35
C GLY A 335 3.43 16.33 16.13
N ALA A 336 4.26 17.37 16.29
CA ALA A 336 4.66 18.26 15.20
C ALA A 336 5.47 17.51 14.14
N GLU A 337 6.53 16.79 14.55
CA GLU A 337 7.39 15.98 13.67
C GLU A 337 6.61 14.85 12.97
N LEU A 338 5.69 14.20 13.68
CA LEU A 338 4.82 13.18 13.07
C LEU A 338 3.78 13.81 12.13
N GLY A 339 3.46 15.09 12.33
CA GLY A 339 2.52 15.85 11.53
C GLY A 339 3.08 16.28 10.18
N THR A 340 4.39 16.51 10.08
CA THR A 340 5.11 16.87 8.85
C THR A 340 5.48 15.66 7.98
N MET A 341 5.28 14.43 8.48
CA MET A 341 5.43 13.22 7.66
C MET A 341 4.36 13.16 6.56
N HIS A 342 4.76 12.71 5.37
CA HIS A 342 3.84 12.41 4.25
C HIS A 342 2.65 11.55 4.72
N GLN A 343 1.43 11.88 4.31
CA GLN A 343 0.20 11.19 4.75
C GLN A 343 0.09 11.06 6.29
N SER A 344 0.16 12.18 7.00
CA SER A 344 0.13 12.24 8.47
C SER A 344 -1.16 11.65 9.08
N SER A 345 -2.27 11.61 8.33
CA SER A 345 -3.52 10.93 8.73
C SER A 345 -3.35 9.42 8.94
N ILE A 346 -2.48 8.77 8.14
CA ILE A 346 -2.15 7.35 8.29
C ILE A 346 -1.29 7.14 9.55
N ILE A 347 -0.39 8.08 9.86
CA ILE A 347 0.42 8.03 11.10
C ILE A 347 -0.48 8.07 12.33
N LYS A 348 -1.50 8.93 12.34
CA LYS A 348 -2.53 8.99 13.39
C LYS A 348 -3.29 7.66 13.51
N SER A 349 -3.57 6.99 12.40
CA SER A 349 -4.23 5.69 12.39
C SER A 349 -3.36 4.60 13.03
N TYR A 350 -2.06 4.56 12.71
CA TYR A 350 -1.13 3.62 13.33
C TYR A 350 -0.93 3.87 14.82
N THR A 351 -0.68 5.12 15.23
CA THR A 351 -0.52 5.44 16.66
C THR A 351 -1.80 5.13 17.45
N THR A 352 -2.98 5.38 16.90
CA THR A 352 -4.25 4.98 17.51
C THR A 352 -4.36 3.46 17.67
N LYS A 353 -4.01 2.69 16.63
CA LYS A 353 -4.01 1.22 16.67
C LYS A 353 -3.01 0.68 17.70
N ILE A 354 -1.81 1.26 17.79
CA ILE A 354 -0.79 0.90 18.79
C ILE A 354 -1.31 1.21 20.21
N GLY A 355 -1.88 2.39 20.42
CA GLY A 355 -2.52 2.81 21.67
C GLY A 355 -3.54 1.78 22.17
N ARG A 356 -4.40 1.30 21.25
CA ARG A 356 -5.41 0.30 21.55
C ARG A 356 -4.82 -1.07 21.87
N VAL A 357 -3.86 -1.55 21.07
CA VAL A 357 -3.33 -2.92 21.20
C VAL A 357 -2.44 -3.07 22.43
N TYR A 358 -1.50 -2.15 22.64
CA TYR A 358 -0.48 -2.29 23.69
C TYR A 358 -0.90 -1.69 25.03
N PHE A 359 -1.83 -0.73 25.03
CA PHE A 359 -2.13 0.09 26.20
C PHE A 359 -3.63 0.20 26.54
N ASP A 360 -4.51 -0.50 25.82
CA ASP A 360 -5.97 -0.46 25.97
C ASP A 360 -6.57 0.96 25.95
N ILE A 361 -5.90 1.88 25.24
CA ILE A 361 -6.39 3.25 25.06
C ILE A 361 -7.53 3.20 24.06
N GLN A 362 -8.71 3.63 24.50
CA GLN A 362 -9.87 3.72 23.62
C GLN A 362 -9.67 4.87 22.62
N PRO A 363 -9.94 4.64 21.32
CA PRO A 363 -9.83 5.69 20.32
C PRO A 363 -10.82 6.81 20.64
N PRO A 364 -10.51 8.07 20.28
CA PRO A 364 -11.46 9.16 20.41
C PRO A 364 -12.76 8.81 19.68
N PRO A 365 -13.95 9.13 20.25
CA PRO A 365 -15.21 8.87 19.58
C PRO A 365 -15.25 9.60 18.23
N SER A 366 -15.76 8.91 17.19
CA SER A 366 -15.89 9.53 15.88
C SER A 366 -16.88 10.70 15.92
N MET A 367 -16.69 11.71 15.07
CA MET A 367 -17.62 12.84 14.93
C MET A 367 -19.07 12.35 14.68
N MET A 368 -19.23 11.26 13.94
CA MET A 368 -20.53 10.63 13.70
C MET A 368 -21.11 10.01 14.99
N GLY A 369 -20.30 9.34 15.79
CA GLY A 369 -20.71 8.82 17.10
C GLY A 369 -21.02 9.92 18.11
N MET A 370 -20.32 11.06 18.04
CA MET A 370 -20.61 12.24 18.86
C MET A 370 -21.90 12.94 18.42
N MET A 371 -22.16 13.04 17.12
CA MET A 371 -23.42 13.58 16.57
C MET A 371 -24.61 12.66 16.86
N GLU A 372 -24.41 11.35 16.85
CA GLU A 372 -25.42 10.35 17.22
C GLU A 372 -25.70 10.35 18.73
N GLN A 373 -24.67 10.51 19.58
CA GLN A 373 -24.85 10.76 21.02
C GLN A 373 -25.55 12.09 21.29
N MET A 374 -25.26 13.14 20.53
CA MET A 374 -25.87 14.45 20.68
C MET A 374 -27.34 14.43 20.21
N MET A 375 -27.65 13.77 19.08
CA MET A 375 -29.04 13.52 18.66
C MET A 375 -29.76 12.55 19.61
N GLY A 376 -29.07 11.59 20.22
CA GLY A 376 -29.62 10.71 21.25
C GLY A 376 -29.96 11.45 22.53
N MET A 377 -29.14 12.42 22.95
CA MET A 377 -29.42 13.30 24.10
C MET A 377 -30.47 14.37 23.78
N MET A 378 -30.57 14.84 22.53
CA MET A 378 -31.55 15.85 22.11
C MET A 378 -32.90 15.22 21.72
N GLY A 379 -32.92 13.96 21.30
CA GLY A 379 -34.10 13.20 20.90
C GLY A 379 -34.61 12.21 21.96
N GLY A 380 -33.85 11.97 23.02
CA GLY A 380 -34.13 10.97 24.05
C GLY A 380 -34.24 11.55 25.46
N GLY A 381 -35.11 12.54 25.67
CA GLY A 381 -35.25 13.19 26.98
C GLY A 381 -36.49 14.06 27.12
N GLY A 382 -37.67 13.43 27.11
CA GLY A 382 -38.95 13.88 27.69
C GLY A 382 -39.22 15.38 27.87
N MET A 383 -39.97 15.98 26.95
CA MET A 383 -40.77 17.16 27.26
C MET A 383 -42.07 17.18 26.45
N GLY A 384 -42.94 16.23 26.77
CA GLY A 384 -44.36 16.43 26.59
C GLY A 384 -44.83 17.43 27.63
N GLY A 385 -45.07 18.67 27.23
CA GLY A 385 -45.88 19.61 28.00
C GLY A 385 -45.24 20.97 28.30
N MET A 386 -45.78 21.98 27.62
CA MET A 386 -45.87 23.39 28.02
C MET A 386 -44.58 24.23 28.06
N GLY A 387 -44.44 25.06 27.02
CA GLY A 387 -44.45 26.51 27.19
C GLY A 387 -43.22 27.18 27.83
N GLY A 388 -42.41 27.83 26.98
CA GLY A 388 -41.72 29.07 27.33
C GLY A 388 -40.21 28.96 27.58
N GLY A 389 -39.46 29.84 26.91
CA GLY A 389 -38.12 30.26 27.35
C GLY A 389 -36.97 29.71 26.52
N MET A 390 -36.45 30.54 25.61
CA MET A 390 -35.05 30.47 25.19
C MET A 390 -34.17 30.54 26.44
N GLY A 391 -33.39 29.48 26.73
CA GLY A 391 -32.54 29.42 27.91
C GLY A 391 -31.29 28.60 27.68
N GLY A 392 -30.16 29.29 27.50
CA GLY A 392 -28.84 28.91 27.99
C GLY A 392 -28.22 27.61 27.47
N MET A 393 -27.38 27.72 26.43
CA MET A 393 -26.33 26.74 26.19
C MET A 393 -25.40 26.69 27.42
N ASN A 394 -25.16 25.50 27.99
CA ASN A 394 -24.34 25.34 29.20
C ASN A 394 -22.89 25.84 28.94
N PRO A 395 -22.38 26.84 29.70
CA PRO A 395 -21.05 27.40 29.52
C PRO A 395 -19.93 26.36 29.56
N GLN A 396 -20.09 25.28 30.33
CA GLN A 396 -19.10 24.19 30.41
C GLN A 396 -19.01 23.39 29.11
N MET A 397 -20.13 23.22 28.41
CA MET A 397 -20.16 22.52 27.12
C MET A 397 -19.54 23.38 26.02
N MET A 398 -19.76 24.69 26.06
CA MET A 398 -19.10 25.64 25.15
C MET A 398 -17.58 25.72 25.40
N GLN A 399 -17.15 25.62 26.67
CA GLN A 399 -15.73 25.60 27.02
C GLN A 399 -15.02 24.30 26.60
N ALA A 400 -15.70 23.15 26.72
CA ALA A 400 -15.20 21.87 26.22
C ALA A 400 -15.13 21.85 24.67
N ALA A 401 -16.12 22.43 23.99
CA ALA A 401 -16.11 22.58 22.53
C ALA A 401 -14.98 23.53 22.05
N MET A 402 -14.72 24.62 22.76
CA MET A 402 -13.60 25.51 22.46
C MET A 402 -12.24 24.85 22.71
N GLN A 403 -12.08 24.05 23.77
CA GLN A 403 -10.84 23.31 24.02
C GLN A 403 -10.59 22.22 22.97
N ALA A 404 -11.65 21.58 22.47
CA ALA A 404 -11.54 20.62 21.37
C ALA A 404 -11.17 21.29 20.04
N MET A 405 -11.59 22.54 19.82
CA MET A 405 -11.17 23.33 18.64
C MET A 405 -9.75 23.90 18.76
N GLN A 406 -9.34 24.37 19.93
CA GLN A 406 -7.99 24.91 20.14
C GLN A 406 -6.90 23.82 20.23
N GLY A 407 -7.26 22.58 20.55
CA GLY A 407 -6.33 21.44 20.54
C GLY A 407 -6.09 20.81 19.16
N GLY A 408 -6.74 21.33 18.11
CA GLY A 408 -6.68 20.78 16.74
C GLY A 408 -5.76 21.52 15.77
N GLY A 409 -5.05 22.55 16.23
CA GLY A 409 -4.12 23.31 15.39
C GLY A 409 -3.02 23.97 16.21
N MET A 410 -1.93 23.24 16.40
CA MET A 410 -0.53 23.67 16.30
C MET A 410 0.33 22.43 16.08
#